data_AF-A0A4W6DHM4-F1
#
_entry.id   AF-A0A4W6DHM4-F1
#
_cell.length_a   1.000
_cell.length_b   1.000
_cell.length_c   1.000
_cell.angle_alpha   90.00
_cell.angle_beta   90.00
_cell.angle_gamma   90.00
#
_symmetry.space_group_name_H-M   'P 1'
#
loop_
_entity.id
_entity.type
_entity.pdbx_description
1 polymer ?
#
loop_
_entity_poly.entity_id
_entity_poly.type
_entity_poly.pdbx_seq_one_letter_code
_entity_poly.pdbx_strand_id
1 'polypeptide(L)'
;MDLQTAIQETQCALNLVLNNKFSEALDLLKPWWRDSMYHALGYSSILVMQATMTFEHRDIQTAMATIKEAIILSKGWDSRKSLCCVCVFAEEMHAEICYAECLLQKATLTFVQDENMISFIKGGIKIRTSYQIYKILRLLEFIGFSGNRGFGLSQLREGASSHSLRSILCALTLLFYHTYVSLILGTGEGNLVEAEALLEPYQHKYPKGSIILFYSARIATLRGNFEKARARYEECISSQQEWKQIHHLCYWELMWTHSYQQEWQQAYRYADLLCKESRWSKAIYVYQKAAILSMMSEEEVKKTGENIVELFRSVEGLKQRLAGKSIPTEKFAVRKSRRYKAANLIPLVIPALEMMYVWNGFTIVGKRADSTEALLVTIEAAEEQLRNDPNPSEFHPDDSCLVQMLKGLCLKHLGRLLQAELCFTQVLSSESRIRYDHYLIPFTLYELGLLYKQQGDFAKATTYIENAKTNYKDYSMESRLHFRIHAALNSLKGSPVGTP
;
A
#
# COMPACT_ATOMS: atom_id res chain seq x y z
N MET A 1 -33.32 -7.00 21.68
CA MET A 1 -32.41 -5.85 21.86
C MET A 1 -32.82 -4.76 20.89
N ASP A 2 -32.93 -3.52 21.35
CA ASP A 2 -33.28 -2.36 20.52
C ASP A 2 -32.07 -1.81 19.75
N LEU A 3 -32.35 -1.00 18.72
CA LEU A 3 -31.33 -0.43 17.83
C LEU A 3 -30.34 0.49 18.56
N GLN A 4 -30.80 1.29 19.51
CA GLN A 4 -29.95 2.28 20.18
C GLN A 4 -28.92 1.58 21.07
N THR A 5 -29.35 0.60 21.85
CA THR A 5 -28.45 -0.26 22.64
C THR A 5 -27.44 -0.95 21.74
N ALA A 6 -27.88 -1.50 20.60
CA ALA A 6 -26.98 -2.16 19.66
C ALA A 6 -25.90 -1.23 19.08
N ILE A 7 -26.25 0.02 18.75
CA ILE A 7 -25.28 1.02 18.29
C ILE A 7 -24.28 1.37 19.40
N GLN A 8 -24.76 1.54 20.63
CA GLN A 8 -23.92 1.88 21.78
C GLN A 8 -22.93 0.75 22.13
N GLU A 9 -23.38 -0.50 22.17
CA GLU A 9 -22.52 -1.66 22.43
C GLU A 9 -21.48 -1.84 21.31
N THR A 10 -21.87 -1.68 20.04
CA THR A 10 -20.91 -1.70 18.93
C THR A 10 -19.91 -0.53 19.00
N GLN A 11 -20.32 0.65 19.47
CA GLN A 11 -19.41 1.77 19.71
C GLN A 11 -18.41 1.46 20.85
N CYS A 12 -18.85 0.79 21.91
CA CYS A 12 -17.98 0.30 22.98
C CYS A 12 -16.97 -0.71 22.44
N ALA A 13 -17.40 -1.68 21.63
CA ALA A 13 -16.52 -2.65 21.00
C ALA A 13 -15.46 -1.98 20.11
N LEU A 14 -15.85 -0.97 19.33
CA LEU A 14 -14.93 -0.17 18.53
C LEU A 14 -13.89 0.57 19.40
N ASN A 15 -14.31 1.13 20.53
CA ASN A 15 -13.39 1.77 21.49
C ASN A 15 -12.42 0.75 22.10
N LEU A 16 -12.85 -0.49 22.34
CA LEU A 16 -11.99 -1.58 22.81
C LEU A 16 -10.93 -1.95 21.76
N VAL A 17 -11.33 -2.10 20.49
CA VAL A 17 -10.40 -2.32 19.36
C VAL A 17 -9.35 -1.20 19.27
N LEU A 18 -9.77 0.06 19.36
CA LEU A 18 -8.86 1.21 19.31
C LEU A 18 -7.93 1.32 20.52
N ASN A 19 -8.24 0.61 21.61
CA ASN A 19 -7.39 0.47 22.80
C ASN A 19 -6.70 -0.91 22.89
N ASN A 20 -6.57 -1.62 21.77
CA ASN A 20 -5.89 -2.91 21.66
C ASN A 20 -6.55 -4.08 22.43
N LYS A 21 -7.80 -3.93 22.87
CA LYS A 21 -8.57 -4.95 23.59
C LYS A 21 -9.44 -5.75 22.62
N PHE A 22 -8.80 -6.43 21.67
CA PHE A 22 -9.49 -7.07 20.54
C PHE A 22 -10.39 -8.23 20.98
N SER A 23 -9.89 -9.07 21.90
CA SER A 23 -10.66 -10.20 22.44
C SER A 23 -11.88 -9.72 23.24
N GLU A 24 -11.72 -8.70 24.10
CA GLU A 24 -12.84 -8.08 24.83
C GLU A 24 -13.90 -7.51 23.88
N ALA A 25 -13.47 -6.89 22.76
CA ALA A 25 -14.39 -6.38 21.75
C ALA A 25 -15.20 -7.50 21.08
N LEU A 26 -14.56 -8.63 20.75
CA LEU A 26 -15.25 -9.79 20.19
C LEU A 26 -16.22 -10.40 21.21
N ASP A 27 -15.80 -10.57 22.46
CA ASP A 27 -16.62 -11.13 23.53
C ASP A 27 -17.84 -10.26 23.85
N LEU A 28 -17.71 -8.93 23.77
CA LEU A 28 -18.84 -8.02 23.89
C LEU A 28 -19.87 -8.23 22.79
N LEU A 29 -19.42 -8.45 21.55
CA LEU A 29 -20.33 -8.54 20.39
C LEU A 29 -20.94 -9.93 20.19
N LYS A 30 -20.24 -10.97 20.67
CA LYS A 30 -20.55 -12.38 20.44
C LYS A 30 -21.92 -12.87 20.94
N PRO A 31 -22.52 -12.35 22.02
CA PRO A 31 -23.84 -12.81 22.46
C PRO A 31 -24.96 -12.48 21.46
N TRP A 32 -24.79 -11.42 20.66
CA TRP A 32 -25.87 -10.85 19.86
C TRP A 32 -25.60 -10.75 18.36
N TRP A 33 -24.42 -11.19 17.89
CA TRP A 33 -24.05 -11.05 16.47
C TRP A 33 -24.97 -11.79 15.49
N ARG A 34 -25.82 -12.72 15.97
CA ARG A 34 -26.83 -13.40 15.15
C ARG A 34 -28.20 -12.74 15.17
N ASP A 35 -28.45 -11.86 16.12
CA ASP A 35 -29.78 -11.30 16.40
C ASP A 35 -29.86 -9.79 16.18
N SER A 36 -28.72 -9.09 16.11
CA SER A 36 -28.63 -7.64 15.96
C SER A 36 -27.74 -7.24 14.79
N MET A 37 -28.24 -6.38 13.89
CA MET A 37 -27.52 -5.94 12.67
C MET A 37 -26.17 -5.28 12.98
N TYR A 38 -26.10 -4.47 14.04
CA TYR A 38 -24.89 -3.73 14.44
C TYR A 38 -23.86 -4.63 15.14
N HIS A 39 -24.32 -5.61 15.90
CA HIS A 39 -23.46 -6.64 16.47
C HIS A 39 -22.91 -7.57 15.39
N ALA A 40 -23.76 -7.97 14.44
CA ALA A 40 -23.39 -8.77 13.30
C ALA A 40 -22.32 -8.06 12.45
N LEU A 41 -22.57 -6.79 12.11
CA LEU A 41 -21.62 -5.95 11.38
C LEU A 41 -20.32 -5.80 12.17
N GLY A 42 -20.36 -5.39 13.44
CA GLY A 42 -19.16 -5.18 14.25
C GLY A 42 -18.31 -6.45 14.39
N TYR A 43 -18.95 -7.56 14.77
CA TYR A 43 -18.28 -8.84 15.00
C TYR A 43 -17.66 -9.37 13.70
N SER A 44 -18.43 -9.35 12.61
CA SER A 44 -17.92 -9.76 11.29
C SER A 44 -16.81 -8.84 10.78
N SER A 45 -16.86 -7.54 11.06
CA SER A 45 -15.82 -6.58 10.66
C SER A 45 -14.48 -6.86 11.33
N ILE A 46 -14.49 -7.16 12.64
CA ILE A 46 -13.27 -7.53 13.37
C ILE A 46 -12.67 -8.82 12.80
N LEU A 47 -13.52 -9.83 12.53
CA LEU A 47 -13.05 -11.08 11.93
C LEU A 47 -12.57 -10.91 10.48
N VAL A 48 -13.20 -10.04 9.69
CA VAL A 48 -12.74 -9.66 8.34
C VAL A 48 -11.36 -9.01 8.43
N MET A 49 -11.16 -8.09 9.37
CA MET A 49 -9.87 -7.45 9.61
C MET A 49 -8.81 -8.49 9.99
N GLN A 50 -9.11 -9.38 10.93
CA GLN A 50 -8.22 -10.47 11.32
C GLN A 50 -7.86 -11.36 10.11
N ALA A 51 -8.84 -11.85 9.36
CA ALA A 51 -8.62 -12.68 8.18
C ALA A 51 -7.79 -11.98 7.10
N THR A 52 -8.03 -10.68 6.89
CA THR A 52 -7.29 -9.83 5.94
C THR A 52 -5.90 -9.45 6.48
N MET A 53 -5.57 -9.73 7.73
CA MET A 53 -4.24 -9.49 8.27
C MET A 53 -3.43 -10.79 8.39
N THR A 54 -4.08 -11.88 8.79
CA THR A 54 -3.42 -13.19 8.99
C THR A 54 -3.16 -13.90 7.68
N PHE A 55 -4.05 -13.70 6.70
CA PHE A 55 -4.08 -14.45 5.45
C PHE A 55 -4.16 -15.97 5.67
N GLU A 56 -4.72 -16.40 6.82
CA GLU A 56 -4.91 -17.80 7.13
C GLU A 56 -6.22 -18.31 6.58
N HIS A 57 -6.18 -19.48 5.92
CA HIS A 57 -7.37 -20.06 5.32
C HIS A 57 -8.49 -20.26 6.34
N ARG A 58 -8.16 -20.70 7.57
CA ARG A 58 -9.14 -20.86 8.65
C ARG A 58 -9.84 -19.55 9.00
N ASP A 59 -9.07 -18.48 9.24
CA ASP A 59 -9.62 -17.16 9.57
C ASP A 59 -10.47 -16.60 8.44
N ILE A 60 -10.01 -16.75 7.19
CA ILE A 60 -10.77 -16.33 6.00
C ILE A 60 -12.10 -17.08 5.90
N GLN A 61 -12.12 -18.39 6.13
CA GLN A 61 -13.36 -19.18 6.13
C GLN A 61 -14.31 -18.74 7.26
N THR A 62 -13.79 -18.55 8.46
CA THR A 62 -14.59 -18.08 9.61
C THR A 62 -15.17 -16.68 9.36
N ALA A 63 -14.37 -15.75 8.85
CA ALA A 63 -14.83 -14.41 8.51
C ALA A 63 -15.85 -14.44 7.36
N MET A 64 -15.65 -15.29 6.35
CA MET A 64 -16.59 -15.45 5.24
C MET A 64 -17.93 -16.06 5.68
N ALA A 65 -17.92 -17.03 6.60
CA ALA A 65 -19.14 -17.58 7.17
C ALA A 65 -19.89 -16.50 7.97
N THR A 66 -19.18 -15.79 8.85
CA THR A 66 -19.77 -14.76 9.71
C THR A 66 -20.36 -13.59 8.91
N ILE A 67 -19.64 -13.09 7.88
CA ILE A 67 -20.13 -11.99 7.05
C ILE A 67 -21.33 -12.43 6.19
N LYS A 68 -21.44 -13.70 5.81
CA LYS A 68 -22.62 -14.24 5.11
C LYS A 68 -23.85 -14.19 5.99
N GLU A 69 -23.72 -14.62 7.25
CA GLU A 69 -24.80 -14.53 8.24
C GLU A 69 -25.19 -13.07 8.51
N ALA A 70 -24.23 -12.15 8.67
CA ALA A 70 -24.53 -10.73 8.83
C ALA A 70 -25.31 -10.14 7.65
N ILE A 71 -24.98 -10.55 6.41
CA ILE A 71 -25.72 -10.16 5.20
C ILE A 71 -27.15 -10.71 5.21
N ILE A 72 -27.34 -11.98 5.59
CA ILE A 72 -28.66 -12.61 5.68
C ILE A 72 -29.51 -11.90 6.74
N LEU A 73 -28.92 -11.66 7.91
CA LEU A 73 -29.57 -10.97 9.01
C LEU A 73 -30.03 -9.59 8.56
N SER A 74 -29.13 -8.71 8.09
CA SER A 74 -29.48 -7.35 7.66
C SER A 74 -30.54 -7.34 6.57
N LYS A 75 -30.47 -8.25 5.59
CA LYS A 75 -31.49 -8.37 4.54
C LYS A 75 -32.85 -8.85 5.08
N GLY A 76 -32.88 -9.65 6.14
CA GLY A 76 -34.11 -10.12 6.79
C GLY A 76 -34.94 -9.02 7.46
N TRP A 77 -34.37 -7.83 7.66
CA TRP A 77 -35.10 -6.66 8.17
C TRP A 77 -35.88 -5.95 7.04
N ASP A 78 -35.46 -6.07 5.78
CA ASP A 78 -36.11 -5.50 4.58
C ASP A 78 -37.43 -6.24 4.21
N SER A 79 -37.61 -7.48 4.68
CA SER A 79 -38.82 -8.28 4.44
C SER A 79 -39.95 -8.08 5.46
N ARG A 80 -39.72 -7.30 6.54
CA ARG A 80 -40.77 -6.92 7.51
C ARG A 80 -41.56 -5.69 7.02
N LYS A 81 -42.11 -5.79 5.80
CA LYS A 81 -42.96 -4.75 5.21
C LYS A 81 -44.32 -4.71 5.92
N SER A 82 -44.44 -3.95 7.01
CA SER A 82 -45.74 -3.61 7.60
C SER A 82 -45.77 -2.19 8.15
N LEU A 83 -46.77 -1.46 7.65
CA LEU A 83 -47.26 -0.09 7.89
C LEU A 83 -46.45 0.91 8.74
N CYS A 84 -46.10 2.03 8.08
CA CYS A 84 -46.12 3.43 8.54
C CYS A 84 -45.77 3.73 10.01
N CYS A 85 -44.49 3.63 10.37
CA CYS A 85 -43.93 4.36 11.50
C CYS A 85 -42.53 4.91 11.14
N VAL A 86 -42.23 6.16 11.54
CA VAL A 86 -40.92 6.80 11.32
C VAL A 86 -39.77 5.99 11.93
N CYS A 87 -40.02 5.29 13.05
CA CYS A 87 -39.04 4.40 13.69
C CYS A 87 -38.69 3.17 12.85
N VAL A 88 -39.69 2.58 12.16
CA VAL A 88 -39.49 1.42 11.27
C VAL A 88 -38.65 1.83 10.06
N PHE A 89 -38.90 3.02 9.51
CA PHE A 89 -38.10 3.57 8.41
C PHE A 89 -36.63 3.82 8.80
N ALA A 90 -36.37 4.26 10.03
CA ALA A 90 -35.01 4.43 10.54
C ALA A 90 -34.28 3.08 10.65
N GLU A 91 -34.89 2.07 11.27
CA GLU A 91 -34.30 0.73 11.39
C GLU A 91 -34.03 0.08 10.03
N GLU A 92 -34.93 0.27 9.06
CA GLU A 92 -34.75 -0.18 7.67
C GLU A 92 -33.54 0.48 7.00
N MET A 93 -33.38 1.80 7.12
CA MET A 93 -32.20 2.49 6.59
C MET A 93 -30.90 1.97 7.23
N HIS A 94 -30.90 1.74 8.55
CA HIS A 94 -29.74 1.17 9.24
C HIS A 94 -29.43 -0.24 8.75
N ALA A 95 -30.44 -1.08 8.50
CA ALA A 95 -30.27 -2.42 7.96
C ALA A 95 -29.69 -2.41 6.54
N GLU A 96 -30.18 -1.54 5.66
CA GLU A 96 -29.67 -1.36 4.29
C GLU A 96 -28.21 -0.89 4.27
N ILE A 97 -27.84 0.05 5.15
CA ILE A 97 -26.44 0.49 5.28
C ILE A 97 -25.56 -0.66 5.77
N CYS A 98 -25.97 -1.38 6.82
CA CYS A 98 -25.21 -2.51 7.34
C CYS A 98 -25.06 -3.62 6.29
N TYR A 99 -26.10 -3.86 5.49
CA TYR A 99 -26.08 -4.80 4.38
C TYR A 99 -25.07 -4.38 3.30
N ALA A 100 -25.08 -3.10 2.88
CA ALA A 100 -24.13 -2.57 1.91
C ALA A 100 -22.68 -2.66 2.39
N GLU A 101 -22.42 -2.37 3.66
CA GLU A 101 -21.09 -2.48 4.29
C GLU A 101 -20.61 -3.93 4.34
N CYS A 102 -21.48 -4.86 4.76
CA CYS A 102 -21.13 -6.27 4.77
C CYS A 102 -20.84 -6.81 3.37
N LEU A 103 -21.55 -6.32 2.34
CA LEU A 103 -21.27 -6.68 0.95
C LEU A 103 -19.89 -6.19 0.47
N LEU A 104 -19.46 -4.98 0.87
CA LEU A 104 -18.12 -4.46 0.57
C LEU A 104 -17.03 -5.28 1.27
N GLN A 105 -17.21 -5.58 2.55
CA GLN A 105 -16.27 -6.41 3.31
C GLN A 105 -16.18 -7.83 2.73
N LYS A 106 -17.33 -8.42 2.37
CA LYS A 106 -17.37 -9.71 1.68
C LYS A 106 -16.71 -9.67 0.32
N ALA A 107 -16.83 -8.59 -0.44
CA ALA A 107 -16.10 -8.44 -1.70
C ALA A 107 -14.59 -8.47 -1.47
N THR A 108 -14.11 -7.75 -0.45
CA THR A 108 -12.70 -7.75 -0.03
C THR A 108 -12.24 -9.17 0.32
N LEU A 109 -12.96 -9.89 1.18
CA LEU A 109 -12.63 -11.28 1.51
C LEU A 109 -12.73 -12.21 0.29
N THR A 110 -13.63 -11.97 -0.66
CA THR A 110 -13.72 -12.79 -1.87
C THR A 110 -12.45 -12.69 -2.73
N PHE A 111 -11.82 -11.51 -2.75
CA PHE A 111 -10.53 -11.32 -3.42
C PHE A 111 -9.37 -12.00 -2.68
N VAL A 112 -9.50 -12.18 -1.36
CA VAL A 112 -8.52 -12.84 -0.49
C VAL A 112 -8.68 -14.36 -0.48
N GLN A 113 -9.91 -14.87 -0.57
CA GLN A 113 -10.26 -16.27 -0.32
C GLN A 113 -10.03 -17.20 -1.50
N ASP A 114 -10.27 -16.74 -2.74
CA ASP A 114 -10.38 -17.67 -3.87
C ASP A 114 -9.77 -17.11 -5.16
N GLU A 115 -9.06 -17.98 -5.88
CA GLU A 115 -8.05 -17.65 -6.88
C GLU A 115 -8.57 -17.73 -8.32
N ASN A 116 -9.88 -17.66 -8.53
CA ASN A 116 -10.49 -17.85 -9.85
C ASN A 116 -11.24 -16.60 -10.36
N MET A 117 -11.37 -16.50 -11.69
CA MET A 117 -12.05 -15.39 -12.37
C MET A 117 -13.51 -15.22 -11.91
N ILE A 118 -14.15 -16.33 -11.50
CA ILE A 118 -15.52 -16.34 -10.99
C ILE A 118 -15.61 -15.57 -9.67
N SER A 119 -14.62 -15.70 -8.79
CA SER A 119 -14.55 -14.98 -7.51
C SER A 119 -14.26 -13.49 -7.72
N PHE A 120 -13.46 -13.11 -8.73
CA PHE A 120 -13.30 -11.72 -9.13
C PHE A 120 -14.64 -11.09 -9.61
N ILE A 121 -15.38 -11.77 -10.48
CA ILE A 121 -16.71 -11.33 -10.94
C ILE A 121 -17.69 -11.22 -9.77
N LYS A 122 -17.71 -12.21 -8.86
CA LYS A 122 -18.55 -12.19 -7.65
C LYS A 122 -18.21 -11.01 -6.74
N GLY A 123 -16.93 -10.68 -6.56
CA GLY A 123 -16.48 -9.50 -5.81
C GLY A 123 -16.92 -8.19 -6.48
N GLY A 124 -16.76 -8.08 -7.80
CA GLY A 124 -17.20 -6.92 -8.59
C GLY A 124 -18.72 -6.69 -8.55
N ILE A 125 -19.52 -7.76 -8.63
CA ILE A 125 -20.99 -7.66 -8.50
C ILE A 125 -21.37 -7.13 -7.11
N LYS A 126 -20.70 -7.59 -6.04
CA LYS A 126 -20.96 -7.12 -4.67
C LYS A 126 -20.67 -5.64 -4.50
N ILE A 127 -19.52 -5.17 -5.02
CA ILE A 127 -19.17 -3.74 -5.01
C ILE A 127 -20.24 -2.93 -5.74
N ARG A 128 -20.69 -3.40 -6.92
CA ARG A 128 -21.76 -2.75 -7.68
C ARG A 128 -23.06 -2.71 -6.88
N THR A 129 -23.47 -3.80 -6.25
CA THR A 129 -24.69 -3.87 -5.43
C THR A 129 -24.61 -2.92 -4.24
N SER A 130 -23.51 -2.93 -3.47
CA SER A 130 -23.27 -1.98 -2.37
C SER A 130 -23.40 -0.53 -2.86
N TYR A 131 -22.75 -0.21 -3.99
CA TYR A 131 -22.82 1.12 -4.57
C TYR A 131 -24.25 1.55 -4.95
N GLN A 132 -25.04 0.64 -5.52
CA GLN A 132 -26.44 0.95 -5.85
C GLN A 132 -27.28 1.22 -4.59
N ILE A 133 -27.06 0.47 -3.50
CA ILE A 133 -27.76 0.71 -2.22
C ILE A 133 -27.42 2.09 -1.68
N TYR A 134 -26.13 2.45 -1.63
CA TYR A 134 -25.73 3.80 -1.21
C TYR A 134 -26.33 4.90 -2.08
N LYS A 135 -26.48 4.65 -3.38
CA LYS A 135 -27.11 5.60 -4.31
C LYS A 135 -28.62 5.74 -4.07
N ILE A 136 -29.31 4.65 -3.75
CA ILE A 136 -30.75 4.61 -3.49
C ILE A 136 -31.07 5.24 -2.12
N LEU A 137 -30.28 4.97 -1.08
CA LEU A 137 -30.43 5.63 0.23
C LEU A 137 -30.19 7.14 0.18
N ARG A 138 -29.57 7.63 -0.90
CA ARG A 138 -29.32 9.03 -1.21
C ARG A 138 -30.39 9.69 -2.07
N LEU A 139 -31.58 9.09 -2.27
CA LEU A 139 -32.62 9.48 -3.24
C LEU A 139 -33.01 10.99 -3.23
N LEU A 140 -32.13 11.79 -3.82
CA LEU A 140 -32.26 13.02 -4.59
C LEU A 140 -30.84 13.38 -5.06
N GLU A 141 -30.45 12.86 -6.23
CA GLU A 141 -29.58 13.60 -7.15
C GLU A 141 -29.82 13.06 -8.55
N PHE A 142 -30.92 13.56 -9.11
CA PHE A 142 -31.16 13.65 -10.54
C PHE A 142 -30.00 14.43 -11.16
N ILE A 143 -28.92 13.75 -11.56
CA ILE A 143 -27.95 14.12 -12.62
C ILE A 143 -26.99 12.93 -12.65
N GLY A 144 -26.96 12.20 -13.76
CA GLY A 144 -26.01 11.12 -13.94
C GLY A 144 -24.57 11.61 -13.76
N PHE A 145 -23.82 10.98 -12.87
CA PHE A 145 -22.36 11.09 -12.86
C PHE A 145 -21.65 9.75 -12.71
N SER A 146 -20.59 9.65 -13.51
CA SER A 146 -19.43 8.79 -13.39
C SER A 146 -18.58 9.21 -12.17
N GLY A 147 -17.85 8.27 -11.56
CA GLY A 147 -17.18 8.47 -10.26
C GLY A 147 -16.27 9.70 -10.20
N ASN A 148 -16.57 10.64 -9.29
CA ASN A 148 -15.76 11.83 -9.01
C ASN A 148 -14.95 11.63 -7.72
N ARG A 149 -13.62 11.55 -7.85
CA ARG A 149 -12.70 11.39 -6.70
C ARG A 149 -12.84 12.53 -5.67
N GLY A 150 -12.96 13.77 -6.13
CA GLY A 150 -13.07 14.94 -5.25
C GLY A 150 -14.34 14.88 -4.39
N PHE A 151 -15.45 14.47 -5.01
CA PHE A 151 -16.71 14.25 -4.30
C PHE A 151 -16.61 13.14 -3.25
N GLY A 152 -16.02 11.99 -3.62
CA GLY A 152 -15.81 10.88 -2.68
C GLY A 152 -14.96 11.27 -1.46
N LEU A 153 -13.88 12.03 -1.67
CA LEU A 153 -13.06 12.55 -0.58
C LEU A 153 -13.83 13.56 0.29
N SER A 154 -14.66 14.41 -0.31
CA SER A 154 -15.52 15.34 0.43
C SER A 154 -16.50 14.61 1.36
N GLN A 155 -17.11 13.53 0.88
CA GLN A 155 -18.04 12.72 1.66
C GLN A 155 -17.36 11.97 2.81
N LEU A 156 -16.13 11.49 2.60
CA LEU A 156 -15.34 10.92 3.68
C LEU A 156 -14.98 11.96 4.74
N ARG A 157 -14.67 13.20 4.36
CA ARG A 157 -14.39 14.28 5.33
C ARG A 157 -15.62 14.62 6.16
N GLU A 158 -16.78 14.76 5.52
CA GLU A 158 -18.05 14.98 6.20
C GLU A 158 -18.36 13.85 7.19
N GLY A 159 -18.18 12.59 6.75
CA GLY A 159 -18.32 11.42 7.62
C GLY A 159 -17.33 11.43 8.80
N ALA A 160 -16.07 11.79 8.56
CA ALA A 160 -15.03 11.87 9.60
C ALA A 160 -15.33 12.95 10.66
N SER A 161 -15.92 14.08 10.24
CA SER A 161 -16.32 15.15 11.16
C SER A 161 -17.61 14.85 11.95
N SER A 162 -18.32 13.76 11.65
CA SER A 162 -19.54 13.36 12.37
C SER A 162 -19.24 12.73 13.74
N HIS A 163 -20.24 12.65 14.61
CA HIS A 163 -20.18 11.92 15.90
C HIS A 163 -20.79 10.51 15.80
N SER A 164 -20.60 9.82 14.67
CA SER A 164 -21.16 8.49 14.43
C SER A 164 -20.12 7.37 14.57
N LEU A 165 -20.60 6.12 14.64
CA LEU A 165 -19.75 4.91 14.59
C LEU A 165 -18.84 4.87 13.33
N ARG A 166 -19.25 5.55 12.25
CA ARG A 166 -18.56 5.58 10.97
C ARG A 166 -17.49 6.65 10.88
N SER A 167 -17.46 7.62 11.80
CA SER A 167 -16.50 8.73 11.80
C SER A 167 -15.05 8.25 11.75
N ILE A 168 -14.67 7.33 12.65
CA ILE A 168 -13.31 6.78 12.65
C ILE A 168 -13.02 5.96 11.40
N LEU A 169 -13.99 5.22 10.84
CA LEU A 169 -13.78 4.47 9.61
C LEU A 169 -13.51 5.41 8.43
N CYS A 170 -14.23 6.53 8.35
CA CYS A 170 -13.97 7.59 7.38
C CYS A 170 -12.58 8.21 7.58
N ALA A 171 -12.19 8.52 8.82
CA ALA A 171 -10.87 9.05 9.15
C ALA A 171 -9.74 8.07 8.77
N LEU A 172 -9.86 6.78 9.14
CA LEU A 172 -8.90 5.73 8.77
C LEU A 172 -8.82 5.53 7.25
N THR A 173 -9.94 5.66 6.53
CA THR A 173 -9.97 5.59 5.06
C THR A 173 -9.21 6.76 4.44
N LEU A 174 -9.42 7.98 4.94
CA LEU A 174 -8.66 9.16 4.51
C LEU A 174 -7.17 9.04 4.84
N LEU A 175 -6.84 8.56 6.05
CA LEU A 175 -5.46 8.27 6.45
C LEU A 175 -4.79 7.27 5.52
N PHE A 176 -5.45 6.15 5.21
CA PHE A 176 -4.95 5.18 4.24
C PHE A 176 -4.77 5.79 2.84
N TYR A 177 -5.72 6.62 2.41
CA TYR A 177 -5.62 7.32 1.13
C TYR A 177 -4.38 8.24 1.08
N HIS A 178 -4.20 9.10 2.08
CA HIS A 178 -3.10 10.06 2.12
C HIS A 178 -1.74 9.42 2.36
N THR A 179 -1.66 8.31 3.11
CA THR A 179 -0.38 7.70 3.52
C THR A 179 0.08 6.50 2.68
N TYR A 180 -0.83 5.85 1.95
CA TYR A 180 -0.53 4.69 1.10
C TYR A 180 -0.99 4.86 -0.34
N VAL A 181 -2.27 5.18 -0.59
CA VAL A 181 -2.81 5.24 -1.97
C VAL A 181 -2.10 6.31 -2.79
N SER A 182 -1.96 7.53 -2.23
CA SER A 182 -1.24 8.63 -2.89
C SER A 182 0.24 8.32 -3.12
N LEU A 183 0.86 7.51 -2.26
CA LEU A 183 2.26 7.12 -2.40
C LEU A 183 2.45 6.03 -3.45
N ILE A 184 1.67 4.94 -3.38
CA ILE A 184 1.88 3.72 -4.18
C ILE A 184 1.34 3.88 -5.61
N LEU A 185 0.16 4.51 -5.73
CA LEU A 185 -0.61 4.64 -6.97
C LEU A 185 -0.68 6.08 -7.48
N GLY A 186 -0.30 7.06 -6.65
CA GLY A 186 -0.31 8.48 -6.99
C GLY A 186 1.06 9.02 -7.41
N THR A 187 1.21 10.34 -7.31
CA THR A 187 2.47 11.06 -7.59
C THR A 187 3.48 10.98 -6.45
N GLY A 188 3.14 10.35 -5.32
CA GLY A 188 3.96 10.39 -4.10
C GLY A 188 3.56 11.49 -3.11
N GLU A 189 2.66 12.39 -3.49
CA GLU A 189 2.28 13.56 -2.68
C GLU A 189 0.92 13.35 -2.00
N GLY A 190 0.96 12.89 -0.75
CA GLY A 190 -0.21 12.86 0.14
C GLY A 190 -0.41 14.18 0.88
N ASN A 191 -1.65 14.51 1.25
CA ASN A 191 -1.94 15.65 2.13
C ASN A 191 -1.62 15.25 3.59
N LEU A 192 -0.36 15.38 3.99
CA LEU A 192 0.08 14.99 5.33
C LEU A 192 -0.44 15.93 6.43
N VAL A 193 -0.74 17.19 6.09
CA VAL A 193 -1.36 18.14 7.02
C VAL A 193 -2.76 17.69 7.40
N GLU A 194 -3.56 17.29 6.40
CA GLU A 194 -4.87 16.70 6.63
C GLU A 194 -4.78 15.36 7.37
N ALA A 195 -3.81 14.51 7.03
CA ALA A 195 -3.59 13.25 7.74
C ALA A 195 -3.28 13.46 9.23
N GLU A 196 -2.48 14.47 9.59
CA GLU A 196 -2.20 14.81 11.00
C GLU A 196 -3.45 15.32 11.72
N ALA A 197 -4.17 16.26 11.10
CA ALA A 197 -5.41 16.82 11.67
C ALA A 197 -6.48 15.73 11.90
N LEU A 198 -6.60 14.76 10.98
CA LEU A 198 -7.51 13.62 11.14
C LEU A 198 -7.10 12.69 12.29
N LEU A 199 -5.81 12.56 12.58
CA LEU A 199 -5.29 11.64 13.59
C LEU A 199 -5.26 12.25 14.99
N GLU A 200 -5.05 13.56 15.10
CA GLU A 200 -4.85 14.29 16.35
C GLU A 200 -5.93 14.00 17.43
N PRO A 201 -7.25 14.06 17.15
CA PRO A 201 -8.27 13.76 18.15
C PRO A 201 -8.15 12.34 18.73
N TYR A 202 -7.73 11.39 17.89
CA TYR A 202 -7.57 9.99 18.27
C TYR A 202 -6.27 9.72 19.01
N GLN A 203 -5.23 10.55 18.84
CA GLN A 203 -4.01 10.49 19.66
C GLN A 203 -4.30 10.85 21.11
N HIS A 204 -5.16 11.85 21.34
CA HIS A 204 -5.59 12.20 22.69
C HIS A 204 -6.51 11.14 23.30
N LYS A 205 -7.44 10.60 22.50
CA LYS A 205 -8.43 9.62 22.99
C LYS A 205 -7.84 8.23 23.20
N TYR A 206 -6.89 7.81 22.36
CA TYR A 206 -6.29 6.47 22.33
C TYR A 206 -4.76 6.55 22.24
N PRO A 207 -4.07 7.12 23.24
CA PRO A 207 -2.63 7.41 23.15
C PRO A 207 -1.76 6.17 22.99
N LYS A 208 -2.24 5.00 23.46
CA LYS A 208 -1.56 3.70 23.32
C LYS A 208 -2.20 2.80 22.27
N GLY A 209 -3.19 3.29 21.53
CA GLY A 209 -3.87 2.53 20.49
C GLY A 209 -2.91 2.21 19.35
N SER A 210 -2.72 0.92 19.05
CA SER A 210 -1.74 0.46 18.06
C SER A 210 -2.00 1.02 16.66
N ILE A 211 -3.26 1.09 16.23
CA ILE A 211 -3.65 1.72 14.96
C ILE A 211 -3.23 3.21 14.92
N ILE A 212 -3.39 3.91 16.04
CA ILE A 212 -3.09 5.35 16.15
C ILE A 212 -1.57 5.57 16.16
N LEU A 213 -0.83 4.78 16.94
CA LEU A 213 0.63 4.78 16.96
C LEU A 213 1.21 4.45 15.59
N PHE A 214 0.65 3.46 14.89
CA PHE A 214 1.06 3.08 13.54
C PHE A 214 0.92 4.25 12.55
N TYR A 215 -0.25 4.89 12.48
CA TYR A 215 -0.43 6.03 11.57
C TYR A 215 0.43 7.23 11.97
N SER A 216 0.67 7.44 13.27
CA SER A 216 1.58 8.48 13.74
C SER A 216 3.02 8.24 13.26
N ALA A 217 3.50 7.01 13.36
CA ALA A 217 4.82 6.60 12.86
C ALA A 217 4.91 6.70 11.33
N ARG A 218 3.84 6.31 10.64
CA ARG A 218 3.75 6.38 9.17
C ARG A 218 3.83 7.81 8.65
N ILE A 219 3.09 8.73 9.28
CA ILE A 219 3.17 10.16 8.94
C ILE A 219 4.58 10.70 9.18
N ALA A 220 5.21 10.35 10.31
CA ALA A 220 6.61 10.74 10.59
C ALA A 220 7.58 10.23 9.51
N THR A 221 7.40 8.97 9.06
CA THR A 221 8.17 8.38 7.96
C THR A 221 8.03 9.20 6.67
N LEU A 222 6.80 9.53 6.28
CA LEU A 222 6.50 10.30 5.06
C LEU A 222 7.01 11.75 5.11
N ARG A 223 7.21 12.29 6.31
CA ARG A 223 7.89 13.59 6.54
C ARG A 223 9.41 13.49 6.57
N GLY A 224 9.99 12.29 6.45
CA GLY A 224 11.43 12.06 6.57
C GLY A 224 11.95 12.06 8.01
N ASN A 225 11.07 12.07 9.03
CA ASN A 225 11.49 11.99 10.43
C ASN A 225 11.63 10.52 10.87
N PHE A 226 12.70 9.89 10.43
CA PHE A 226 12.95 8.45 10.60
C PHE A 226 13.17 8.06 12.06
N GLU A 227 13.83 8.89 12.85
CA GLU A 227 14.09 8.65 14.27
C GLU A 227 12.79 8.61 15.07
N LYS A 228 11.90 9.61 14.86
CA LYS A 228 10.56 9.61 15.46
C LYS A 228 9.71 8.44 14.97
N ALA A 229 9.79 8.12 13.68
CA ALA A 229 9.05 7.01 13.11
C ALA A 229 9.42 5.67 13.77
N ARG A 230 10.73 5.38 13.90
CA ARG A 230 11.23 4.17 14.57
C ARG A 230 10.71 4.04 15.98
N ALA A 231 10.88 5.07 16.81
CA ALA A 231 10.41 5.08 18.19
C ALA A 231 8.90 4.81 18.29
N ARG A 232 8.10 5.38 17.39
CA ARG A 232 6.63 5.19 17.38
C ARG A 232 6.21 3.80 16.87
N TYR A 233 6.94 3.21 15.92
CA TYR A 233 6.68 1.82 15.52
C TYR A 233 7.04 0.83 16.62
N GLU A 234 8.14 1.05 17.35
CA GLU A 234 8.52 0.23 18.51
C GLU A 234 7.50 0.38 19.65
N GLU A 235 7.01 1.59 19.91
CA GLU A 235 5.89 1.84 20.83
C GLU A 235 4.62 1.09 20.39
N CYS A 236 4.28 1.12 19.09
CA CYS A 236 3.16 0.36 18.54
C CYS A 236 3.31 -1.15 18.80
N ILE A 237 4.48 -1.72 18.54
CA ILE A 237 4.76 -3.14 18.80
C ILE A 237 4.59 -3.48 20.28
N SER A 238 5.14 -2.66 21.18
CA SER A 238 5.06 -2.89 22.63
C SER A 238 3.66 -2.67 23.23
N SER A 239 2.79 -1.91 22.55
CA SER A 239 1.45 -1.57 23.05
C SER A 239 0.45 -2.74 23.10
N GLN A 240 0.72 -3.85 22.39
CA GLN A 240 -0.19 -5.00 22.31
C GLN A 240 0.55 -6.28 21.90
N GLN A 241 0.03 -7.45 22.28
CA GLN A 241 0.58 -8.76 21.91
C GLN A 241 -0.46 -9.73 21.32
N GLU A 242 -1.75 -9.35 21.30
CA GLU A 242 -2.82 -10.20 20.80
C GLU A 242 -2.73 -10.39 19.28
N TRP A 243 -2.46 -9.33 18.53
CA TRP A 243 -2.49 -9.29 17.07
C TRP A 243 -1.08 -9.06 16.50
N LYS A 244 -0.33 -10.15 16.32
CA LYS A 244 1.05 -10.12 15.77
C LYS A 244 1.14 -9.51 14.37
N GLN A 245 0.04 -9.50 13.62
CA GLN A 245 -0.01 -8.94 12.27
C GLN A 245 0.19 -7.43 12.28
N ILE A 246 -0.21 -6.74 13.36
CA ILE A 246 0.13 -5.32 13.53
C ILE A 246 1.64 -5.17 13.71
N HIS A 247 2.31 -6.09 14.43
CA HIS A 247 3.77 -6.10 14.50
C HIS A 247 4.40 -6.31 13.14
N HIS A 248 3.84 -7.19 12.30
CA HIS A 248 4.33 -7.41 10.93
C HIS A 248 4.22 -6.15 10.07
N LEU A 249 3.14 -5.37 10.21
CA LEU A 249 3.05 -4.06 9.56
C LEU A 249 4.15 -3.12 10.05
N CYS A 250 4.42 -3.08 11.36
CA CYS A 250 5.52 -2.29 11.91
C CYS A 250 6.90 -2.79 11.44
N TYR A 251 7.13 -4.10 11.35
CA TYR A 251 8.39 -4.68 10.87
C TYR A 251 8.64 -4.29 9.41
N TRP A 252 7.61 -4.29 8.57
CA TRP A 252 7.71 -3.81 7.19
C TRP A 252 8.16 -2.35 7.12
N GLU A 253 7.53 -1.49 7.91
CA GLU A 253 7.86 -0.06 7.92
C GLU A 253 9.23 0.22 8.55
N LEU A 254 9.60 -0.49 9.62
CA LEU A 254 10.92 -0.40 10.26
C LEU A 254 12.03 -0.88 9.32
N MET A 255 11.84 -2.01 8.62
CA MET A 255 12.76 -2.50 7.59
C MET A 255 13.05 -1.41 6.55
N TRP A 256 12.02 -0.75 6.02
CA TRP A 256 12.20 0.33 5.05
C TRP A 256 12.82 1.58 5.67
N THR A 257 12.42 1.97 6.88
CA THR A 257 12.98 3.13 7.59
C THR A 257 14.49 2.97 7.82
N HIS A 258 14.93 1.79 8.25
CA HIS A 258 16.36 1.46 8.34
C HIS A 258 17.04 1.43 6.97
N SER A 259 16.37 0.89 5.93
CA SER A 259 16.90 0.86 4.56
C SER A 259 17.10 2.26 3.97
N TYR A 260 16.22 3.22 4.29
CA TYR A 260 16.35 4.62 3.90
C TYR A 260 17.59 5.29 4.50
N GLN A 261 17.99 4.86 5.69
CA GLN A 261 19.20 5.31 6.39
C GLN A 261 20.42 4.41 6.09
N GLN A 262 20.27 3.40 5.24
CA GLN A 262 21.29 2.39 4.92
C GLN A 262 21.82 1.63 6.14
N GLU A 263 20.98 1.48 7.17
CA GLU A 263 21.26 0.68 8.37
C GLU A 263 20.94 -0.80 8.08
N TRP A 264 21.68 -1.40 7.15
CA TRP A 264 21.34 -2.69 6.52
C TRP A 264 21.18 -3.85 7.51
N GLN A 265 21.99 -3.91 8.57
CA GLN A 265 21.89 -4.95 9.59
C GLN A 265 20.54 -4.91 10.35
N GLN A 266 20.04 -3.71 10.66
CA GLN A 266 18.74 -3.56 11.31
C GLN A 266 17.60 -3.81 10.33
N ALA A 267 17.74 -3.35 9.08
CA ALA A 267 16.78 -3.67 8.03
C ALA A 267 16.66 -5.20 7.83
N TYR A 268 17.79 -5.92 7.82
CA TYR A 268 17.82 -7.39 7.73
C TYR A 268 17.07 -8.05 8.89
N ARG A 269 17.26 -7.57 10.13
CA ARG A 269 16.57 -8.13 11.30
C ARG A 269 15.04 -8.16 11.11
N TYR A 270 14.46 -7.05 10.65
CA TYR A 270 13.03 -6.97 10.41
C TYR A 270 12.59 -7.74 9.16
N ALA A 271 13.41 -7.76 8.10
CA ALA A 271 13.16 -8.58 6.92
C ALA A 271 13.13 -10.08 7.26
N ASP A 272 14.01 -10.54 8.16
CA ASP A 272 14.08 -11.91 8.64
C ASP A 272 12.87 -12.28 9.51
N LEU A 273 12.44 -11.40 10.41
CA LEU A 273 11.20 -11.58 11.18
C LEU A 273 9.98 -11.72 10.27
N LEU A 274 9.85 -10.87 9.23
CA LEU A 274 8.78 -11.00 8.24
C LEU A 274 8.84 -12.33 7.48
N CYS A 275 10.03 -12.76 7.06
CA CYS A 275 10.22 -14.05 6.40
C CYS A 275 9.80 -15.23 7.27
N LYS A 276 10.12 -15.19 8.57
CA LYS A 276 9.80 -16.26 9.53
C LYS A 276 8.32 -16.26 9.90
N GLU A 277 7.75 -15.10 10.19
CA GLU A 277 6.45 -15.02 10.84
C GLU A 277 5.27 -14.71 9.91
N SER A 278 5.44 -13.87 8.89
CA SER A 278 4.31 -13.38 8.08
C SER A 278 4.04 -14.25 6.84
N ARG A 279 2.77 -14.50 6.53
CA ARG A 279 2.34 -15.30 5.36
C ARG A 279 1.86 -14.46 4.17
N TRP A 280 1.82 -13.14 4.32
CA TRP A 280 1.17 -12.22 3.39
C TRP A 280 1.77 -12.21 1.98
N SER A 281 3.10 -12.20 1.86
CA SER A 281 3.79 -12.24 0.56
C SER A 281 5.19 -12.81 0.73
N LYS A 282 5.26 -14.13 0.94
CA LYS A 282 6.52 -14.85 1.22
C LYS A 282 7.59 -14.60 0.16
N ALA A 283 7.23 -14.60 -1.12
CA ALA A 283 8.16 -14.30 -2.20
C ALA A 283 8.78 -12.90 -2.09
N ILE A 284 7.99 -11.88 -1.73
CA ILE A 284 8.50 -10.51 -1.54
C ILE A 284 9.40 -10.41 -0.32
N TYR A 285 9.00 -11.00 0.81
CA TYR A 285 9.82 -10.96 2.02
C TYR A 285 11.19 -11.61 1.79
N VAL A 286 11.23 -12.79 1.17
CA VAL A 286 12.49 -13.48 0.88
C VAL A 286 13.34 -12.72 -0.14
N TYR A 287 12.73 -12.17 -1.20
CA TYR A 287 13.44 -11.33 -2.16
C TYR A 287 14.06 -10.10 -1.49
N GLN A 288 13.30 -9.40 -0.63
CA GLN A 288 13.79 -8.20 0.06
C GLN A 288 14.87 -8.54 1.07
N LYS A 289 14.73 -9.64 1.82
CA LYS A 289 15.78 -10.15 2.70
C LYS A 289 17.08 -10.38 1.92
N ALA A 290 17.01 -11.08 0.79
CA ALA A 290 18.15 -11.31 -0.08
C ALA A 290 18.74 -10.01 -0.63
N ALA A 291 17.88 -9.09 -1.08
CA ALA A 291 18.29 -7.79 -1.61
C ALA A 291 18.99 -6.91 -0.56
N ILE A 292 18.51 -6.91 0.68
CA ILE A 292 19.14 -6.18 1.81
C ILE A 292 20.48 -6.82 2.16
N LEU A 293 20.55 -8.15 2.23
CA LEU A 293 21.82 -8.87 2.45
C LEU A 293 22.85 -8.55 1.35
N SER A 294 22.43 -8.37 0.10
CA SER A 294 23.32 -7.96 -1.00
C SER A 294 23.90 -6.55 -0.85
N MET A 295 23.36 -5.72 0.04
CA MET A 295 23.91 -4.38 0.35
C MET A 295 24.88 -4.39 1.54
N MET A 296 24.99 -5.51 2.25
CA MET A 296 25.85 -5.66 3.43
C MET A 296 27.26 -6.08 3.03
N SER A 297 28.23 -5.85 3.92
CA SER A 297 29.58 -6.38 3.72
C SER A 297 29.59 -7.91 3.85
N GLU A 298 30.57 -8.56 3.20
CA GLU A 298 30.71 -10.03 3.29
C GLU A 298 30.85 -10.53 4.72
N GLU A 299 31.52 -9.76 5.60
CA GLU A 299 31.69 -10.11 7.01
C GLU A 299 30.35 -10.12 7.75
N GLU A 300 29.51 -9.10 7.53
CA GLU A 300 28.19 -9.03 8.14
C GLU A 300 27.28 -10.15 7.63
N VAL A 301 27.29 -10.44 6.33
CA VAL A 301 26.52 -11.55 5.74
C VAL A 301 26.95 -12.87 6.36
N LYS A 302 28.25 -13.13 6.50
CA LYS A 302 28.76 -14.35 7.16
C LYS A 302 28.23 -14.52 8.58
N LYS A 303 28.11 -13.43 9.36
CA LYS A 303 27.55 -13.46 10.72
C LYS A 303 26.07 -13.85 10.77
N THR A 304 25.32 -13.61 9.69
CA THR A 304 23.89 -14.02 9.61
C THR A 304 23.70 -15.51 9.37
N GLY A 305 24.69 -16.20 8.78
CA GLY A 305 24.57 -17.59 8.34
C GLY A 305 23.66 -17.80 7.12
N GLU A 306 23.21 -16.72 6.48
CA GLU A 306 22.32 -16.77 5.32
C GLU A 306 23.10 -17.03 4.02
N ASN A 307 22.42 -17.66 3.06
CA ASN A 307 22.94 -17.81 1.71
C ASN A 307 22.09 -16.99 0.73
N ILE A 308 22.63 -15.85 0.30
CA ILE A 308 21.96 -14.89 -0.61
C ILE A 308 21.49 -15.59 -1.90
N VAL A 309 22.33 -16.45 -2.47
CA VAL A 309 22.04 -17.16 -3.72
C VAL A 309 20.86 -18.10 -3.55
N GLU A 310 20.84 -18.90 -2.49
CA GLU A 310 19.73 -19.82 -2.19
C GLU A 310 18.43 -19.06 -1.88
N LEU A 311 18.52 -17.93 -1.17
CA LEU A 311 17.36 -17.07 -0.93
C LEU A 311 16.75 -16.61 -2.26
N PHE A 312 17.54 -16.04 -3.19
CA PHE A 312 17.01 -15.64 -4.50
C PHE A 312 16.46 -16.83 -5.30
N ARG A 313 17.14 -17.99 -5.30
CA ARG A 313 16.67 -19.20 -5.99
C ARG A 313 15.30 -19.68 -5.49
N SER A 314 15.03 -19.52 -4.20
CA SER A 314 13.77 -19.96 -3.58
C SER A 314 12.55 -19.09 -3.95
N VAL A 315 12.75 -17.83 -4.39
CA VAL A 315 11.68 -16.83 -4.59
C VAL A 315 10.58 -17.32 -5.53
N GLU A 316 10.91 -18.04 -6.60
CA GLU A 316 9.90 -18.53 -7.55
C GLU A 316 8.94 -19.54 -6.94
N GLY A 317 9.44 -20.42 -6.07
CA GLY A 317 8.63 -21.43 -5.38
C GLY A 317 7.69 -20.85 -4.32
N LEU A 318 7.93 -19.60 -3.90
CA LEU A 318 7.16 -18.91 -2.86
C LEU A 318 6.07 -17.98 -3.41
N LYS A 319 5.97 -17.86 -4.74
CA LYS A 319 5.03 -16.97 -5.41
C LYS A 319 3.59 -17.39 -5.15
N GLN A 320 2.78 -16.45 -4.71
CA GLN A 320 1.34 -16.61 -4.50
C GLN A 320 0.56 -16.06 -5.71
N ARG A 321 -0.71 -16.45 -5.80
CA ARG A 321 -1.66 -15.89 -6.76
C ARG A 321 -2.79 -15.25 -5.99
N LEU A 322 -3.15 -14.03 -6.37
CA LEU A 322 -4.32 -13.36 -5.84
C LEU A 322 -5.34 -13.23 -6.97
N ALA A 323 -6.55 -13.78 -6.78
CA ALA A 323 -7.58 -13.84 -7.83
C ALA A 323 -7.07 -14.41 -9.17
N GLY A 324 -6.23 -15.44 -9.12
CA GLY A 324 -5.71 -16.16 -10.30
C GLY A 324 -4.62 -15.43 -11.07
N LYS A 325 -4.27 -14.21 -10.66
CA LYS A 325 -3.14 -13.44 -11.19
C LYS A 325 -2.04 -13.42 -10.15
N SER A 326 -0.80 -13.69 -10.55
CA SER A 326 0.32 -13.43 -9.64
C SER A 326 0.44 -11.92 -9.39
N ILE A 327 0.73 -11.57 -8.14
CA ILE A 327 0.90 -10.18 -7.71
C ILE A 327 2.02 -9.54 -8.57
N PRO A 328 1.81 -8.36 -9.18
CA PRO A 328 2.78 -7.77 -10.10
C PRO A 328 4.20 -7.65 -9.51
N THR A 329 4.31 -7.28 -8.23
CA THR A 329 5.58 -7.17 -7.52
C THR A 329 6.25 -8.54 -7.32
N GLU A 330 5.49 -9.61 -7.08
CA GLU A 330 6.06 -10.96 -7.01
C GLU A 330 6.55 -11.44 -8.38
N LYS A 331 5.81 -11.13 -9.46
CA LYS A 331 6.29 -11.43 -10.83
C LYS A 331 7.60 -10.71 -11.12
N PHE A 332 7.72 -9.46 -10.67
CA PHE A 332 8.95 -8.68 -10.77
C PHE A 332 10.11 -9.37 -10.01
N ALA A 333 9.92 -9.65 -8.72
CA ALA A 333 10.90 -10.33 -7.87
C ALA A 333 11.35 -11.68 -8.46
N VAL A 334 10.41 -12.50 -8.95
CA VAL A 334 10.71 -13.78 -9.62
C VAL A 334 11.53 -13.57 -10.87
N ARG A 335 11.20 -12.56 -11.71
CA ARG A 335 11.95 -12.28 -12.94
C ARG A 335 13.39 -11.89 -12.62
N LYS A 336 13.61 -10.99 -11.67
CA LYS A 336 14.95 -10.56 -11.24
C LYS A 336 15.75 -11.72 -10.63
N SER A 337 15.10 -12.57 -9.84
CA SER A 337 15.72 -13.75 -9.21
C SER A 337 16.21 -14.80 -10.21
N ARG A 338 15.75 -14.79 -11.47
CA ARG A 338 16.19 -15.75 -12.50
C ARG A 338 17.69 -15.70 -12.76
N ARG A 339 18.34 -14.56 -12.54
CA ARG A 339 19.80 -14.44 -12.69
C ARG A 339 20.59 -15.37 -11.77
N TYR A 340 20.00 -15.77 -10.64
CA TYR A 340 20.62 -16.67 -9.67
C TYR A 340 20.43 -18.16 -10.01
N LYS A 341 19.66 -18.49 -11.06
CA LYS A 341 19.42 -19.88 -11.47
C LYS A 341 20.52 -20.48 -12.33
N ALA A 342 21.22 -19.65 -13.10
CA ALA A 342 22.27 -20.12 -13.99
C ALA A 342 23.47 -20.65 -13.18
N ALA A 343 24.23 -21.58 -13.78
CA ALA A 343 25.45 -22.11 -13.17
C ALA A 343 26.52 -21.01 -13.03
N ASN A 344 26.60 -20.10 -14.01
CA ASN A 344 27.38 -18.89 -13.90
C ASN A 344 26.54 -17.79 -13.23
N LEU A 345 26.88 -17.45 -11.99
CA LEU A 345 26.12 -16.50 -11.18
C LEU A 345 26.37 -15.07 -11.68
N ILE A 346 25.30 -14.35 -12.01
CA ILE A 346 25.36 -12.91 -12.31
C ILE A 346 24.52 -12.18 -11.26
N PRO A 347 25.14 -11.56 -10.24
CA PRO A 347 24.42 -10.83 -9.21
C PRO A 347 23.59 -9.66 -9.77
N LEU A 348 22.61 -9.21 -8.98
CA LEU A 348 21.88 -7.98 -9.27
C LEU A 348 22.67 -6.79 -8.76
N VAL A 349 22.69 -5.68 -9.53
CA VAL A 349 23.27 -4.42 -9.07
C VAL A 349 22.30 -3.72 -8.11
N ILE A 350 22.77 -3.34 -6.92
CA ILE A 350 22.04 -2.58 -5.88
C ILE A 350 20.54 -2.97 -5.71
N PRO A 351 20.20 -4.26 -5.53
CA PRO A 351 18.82 -4.74 -5.62
C PRO A 351 17.88 -4.15 -4.55
N ALA A 352 18.40 -3.75 -3.40
CA ALA A 352 17.59 -3.07 -2.38
C ALA A 352 17.12 -1.68 -2.84
N LEU A 353 17.97 -0.95 -3.58
CA LEU A 353 17.62 0.38 -4.09
C LEU A 353 16.67 0.30 -5.28
N GLU A 354 16.79 -0.73 -6.13
CA GLU A 354 15.78 -1.02 -7.16
C GLU A 354 14.41 -1.27 -6.51
N MET A 355 14.35 -2.09 -5.45
CA MET A 355 13.11 -2.30 -4.71
C MET A 355 12.61 -1.03 -4.01
N MET A 356 13.52 -0.21 -3.48
CA MET A 356 13.17 1.08 -2.91
C MET A 356 12.43 1.94 -3.94
N TYR A 357 12.89 1.97 -5.19
CA TYR A 357 12.19 2.65 -6.28
C TYR A 357 10.83 2.01 -6.58
N VAL A 358 10.76 0.69 -6.66
CA VAL A 358 9.50 -0.04 -6.89
C VAL A 358 8.45 0.32 -5.83
N TRP A 359 8.84 0.55 -4.58
CA TRP A 359 7.94 0.98 -3.49
C TRP A 359 7.77 2.49 -3.34
N ASN A 360 8.28 3.27 -4.30
CA ASN A 360 8.27 4.74 -4.28
C ASN A 360 9.04 5.36 -3.11
N GLY A 361 10.02 4.65 -2.56
CA GLY A 361 10.82 5.07 -1.40
C GLY A 361 11.70 6.29 -1.65
N PHE A 362 12.13 6.56 -2.89
CA PHE A 362 12.90 7.77 -3.22
C PHE A 362 12.14 9.06 -2.91
N THR A 363 10.80 9.06 -3.02
CA THR A 363 9.98 10.23 -2.63
C THR A 363 9.99 10.49 -1.12
N ILE A 364 10.25 9.46 -0.32
CA ILE A 364 10.37 9.52 1.14
C ILE A 364 11.79 9.95 1.51
N VAL A 365 12.81 9.24 1.00
CA VAL A 365 14.22 9.57 1.27
C VAL A 365 14.55 10.99 0.80
N GLY A 366 13.99 11.42 -0.33
CA GLY A 366 14.12 12.77 -0.88
C GLY A 366 13.61 13.90 0.03
N LYS A 367 12.97 13.59 1.17
CA LYS A 367 12.65 14.59 2.21
C LYS A 367 13.85 14.94 3.09
N ARG A 368 14.92 14.14 3.03
CA ARG A 368 16.16 14.31 3.79
C ARG A 368 17.36 14.31 2.84
N ALA A 369 18.01 15.48 2.73
CA ALA A 369 19.16 15.66 1.85
C ALA A 369 20.32 14.73 2.24
N ASP A 370 20.64 14.60 3.52
CA ASP A 370 21.71 13.75 4.02
C ASP A 370 21.52 12.26 3.66
N SER A 371 20.31 11.73 3.83
CA SER A 371 20.00 10.35 3.44
C SER A 371 20.02 10.17 1.91
N THR A 372 19.59 11.19 1.17
CA THR A 372 19.60 11.16 -0.31
C THR A 372 21.02 11.23 -0.88
N GLU A 373 21.90 12.06 -0.31
CA GLU A 373 23.33 12.10 -0.65
C GLU A 373 24.00 10.76 -0.34
N ALA A 374 23.71 10.16 0.81
CA ALA A 374 24.26 8.85 1.15
C ALA A 374 23.85 7.77 0.13
N LEU A 375 22.61 7.80 -0.37
CA LEU A 375 22.18 6.90 -1.45
C LEU A 375 22.91 7.20 -2.75
N LEU A 376 23.10 8.49 -3.08
CA LEU A 376 23.83 8.90 -4.27
C LEU A 376 25.26 8.35 -4.28
N VAL A 377 25.97 8.43 -3.16
CA VAL A 377 27.33 7.87 -3.01
C VAL A 377 27.34 6.36 -3.29
N THR A 378 26.36 5.62 -2.78
CA THR A 378 26.25 4.18 -3.01
C THR A 378 25.97 3.85 -4.48
N ILE A 379 25.12 4.65 -5.13
CA ILE A 379 24.80 4.50 -6.55
C ILE A 379 26.02 4.83 -7.42
N GLU A 380 26.78 5.88 -7.09
CA GLU A 380 28.00 6.26 -7.80
C GLU A 380 29.11 5.21 -7.66
N ALA A 381 29.23 4.58 -6.48
CA ALA A 381 30.13 3.45 -6.30
C ALA A 381 29.74 2.24 -7.19
N ALA A 382 28.44 1.94 -7.32
CA ALA A 382 27.96 0.89 -8.22
C ALA A 382 28.18 1.25 -9.71
N GLU A 383 28.00 2.52 -10.08
CA GLU A 383 28.30 3.05 -11.41
C GLU A 383 29.79 2.85 -11.76
N GLU A 384 30.68 3.18 -10.83
CA GLU A 384 32.13 3.01 -10.97
C GLU A 384 32.51 1.55 -11.20
N GLN A 385 31.93 0.65 -10.39
CA GLN A 385 32.16 -0.78 -10.49
C GLN A 385 31.71 -1.33 -11.85
N LEU A 386 30.52 -0.96 -12.32
CA LEU A 386 30.05 -1.37 -13.65
C LEU A 386 30.94 -0.81 -14.76
N ARG A 387 31.39 0.44 -14.66
CA ARG A 387 32.23 1.06 -15.69
C ARG A 387 33.60 0.40 -15.81
N ASN A 388 34.16 -0.04 -14.68
CA ASN A 388 35.48 -0.65 -14.60
C ASN A 388 35.46 -2.17 -14.68
N ASP A 389 34.29 -2.80 -14.89
CA ASP A 389 34.18 -4.26 -15.02
C ASP A 389 34.94 -4.73 -16.27
N PRO A 390 36.01 -5.54 -16.11
CA PRO A 390 36.80 -6.03 -17.24
C PRO A 390 36.05 -7.05 -18.08
N ASN A 391 34.98 -7.67 -17.56
CA ASN A 391 34.19 -8.69 -18.25
C ASN A 391 32.68 -8.43 -18.13
N PRO A 392 32.16 -7.36 -18.78
CA PRO A 392 30.75 -7.01 -18.71
C PRO A 392 29.84 -8.17 -19.12
N SER A 393 28.89 -8.50 -18.23
CA SER A 393 27.88 -9.52 -18.53
C SER A 393 26.87 -9.06 -19.58
N GLU A 394 26.04 -9.98 -20.09
CA GLU A 394 24.95 -9.64 -21.02
C GLU A 394 23.91 -8.66 -20.44
N PHE A 395 23.91 -8.50 -19.12
CA PHE A 395 23.02 -7.64 -18.36
C PHE A 395 23.58 -6.24 -18.11
N HIS A 396 24.86 -6.00 -18.43
CA HIS A 396 25.55 -4.74 -18.15
C HIS A 396 24.82 -3.49 -18.69
N PRO A 397 24.22 -3.48 -19.90
CA PRO A 397 23.45 -2.34 -20.38
C PRO A 397 22.24 -2.02 -19.49
N ASP A 398 21.49 -3.06 -19.10
CA ASP A 398 20.32 -2.94 -18.23
C ASP A 398 20.71 -2.45 -16.82
N ASP A 399 21.79 -3.00 -16.26
CA ASP A 399 22.32 -2.61 -14.94
C ASP A 399 22.84 -1.16 -14.93
N SER A 400 23.53 -0.76 -16.00
CA SER A 400 23.98 0.63 -16.18
C SER A 400 22.80 1.59 -16.27
N CYS A 401 21.73 1.22 -17.00
CA CYS A 401 20.53 2.04 -17.12
C CYS A 401 19.79 2.16 -15.78
N LEU A 402 19.70 1.07 -15.01
CA LEU A 402 19.12 1.10 -13.67
C LEU A 402 19.90 2.06 -12.75
N VAL A 403 21.23 1.94 -12.70
CA VAL A 403 22.09 2.82 -11.89
C VAL A 403 21.92 4.29 -12.29
N GLN A 404 21.92 4.60 -13.59
CA GLN A 404 21.69 5.97 -14.06
C GLN A 404 20.29 6.49 -13.70
N MET A 405 19.24 5.67 -13.84
CA MET A 405 17.88 6.07 -13.46
C MET A 405 17.80 6.38 -11.96
N LEU A 406 18.38 5.54 -11.10
CA LEU A 406 18.39 5.76 -9.64
C LEU A 406 19.24 6.97 -9.25
N LYS A 407 20.38 7.20 -9.94
CA LYS A 407 21.21 8.39 -9.78
C LYS A 407 20.42 9.66 -10.10
N GLY A 408 19.72 9.67 -11.23
CA GLY A 408 18.86 10.77 -11.65
C GLY A 408 17.77 11.10 -10.63
N LEU A 409 17.19 10.08 -9.97
CA LEU A 409 16.22 10.28 -8.89
C LEU A 409 16.83 10.99 -7.67
N CYS A 410 18.00 10.54 -7.19
CA CYS A 410 18.70 11.22 -6.10
C CYS A 410 19.00 12.68 -6.46
N LEU A 411 19.60 12.92 -7.63
CA LEU A 411 19.94 14.25 -8.11
C LEU A 411 18.71 15.17 -8.21
N LYS A 412 17.59 14.64 -8.72
CA LYS A 412 16.30 15.36 -8.80
C LYS A 412 15.80 15.77 -7.41
N HIS A 413 15.84 14.85 -6.43
CA HIS A 413 15.43 15.14 -5.05
C HIS A 413 16.38 16.10 -4.33
N LEU A 414 17.66 16.12 -4.70
CA LEU A 414 18.65 17.09 -4.23
C LEU A 414 18.57 18.45 -4.95
N GLY A 415 17.66 18.62 -5.90
CA GLY A 415 17.51 19.86 -6.68
C GLY A 415 18.57 20.06 -7.78
N ARG A 416 19.41 19.06 -8.04
CA ARG A 416 20.43 19.08 -9.10
C ARG A 416 19.82 18.69 -10.46
N LEU A 417 18.84 19.48 -10.90
CA LEU A 417 17.91 19.10 -11.98
C LEU A 417 18.60 18.84 -13.33
N LEU A 418 19.61 19.64 -13.70
CA LEU A 418 20.37 19.45 -14.94
C LEU A 418 21.11 18.11 -14.97
N GLN A 419 21.75 17.73 -13.85
CA GLN A 419 22.47 16.45 -13.75
C GLN A 419 21.47 15.28 -13.78
N ALA A 420 20.31 15.43 -13.12
CA ALA A 420 19.26 14.44 -13.17
C ALA A 420 18.71 14.23 -14.59
N GLU A 421 18.49 15.31 -15.34
CA GLU A 421 18.05 15.25 -16.75
C GLU A 421 19.07 14.54 -17.64
N LEU A 422 20.37 14.76 -17.43
CA LEU A 422 21.44 14.04 -18.15
C LEU A 422 21.39 12.53 -17.87
N CYS A 423 21.27 12.13 -16.60
CA CYS A 423 21.13 10.73 -16.22
C CYS A 423 19.93 10.06 -16.90
N PHE A 424 18.75 10.71 -16.87
CA PHE A 424 17.56 10.16 -17.54
C PHE A 424 17.72 10.10 -19.06
N THR A 425 18.28 11.13 -19.68
CA THR A 425 18.53 11.16 -21.13
C THR A 425 19.49 10.04 -21.56
N GLN A 426 20.50 9.73 -20.75
CA GLN A 426 21.42 8.63 -20.99
C GLN A 426 20.74 7.25 -20.97
N VAL A 427 19.76 7.06 -20.08
CA VAL A 427 18.96 5.82 -20.07
C VAL A 427 18.13 5.71 -21.34
N LEU A 428 17.47 6.80 -21.75
CA LEU A 428 16.65 6.82 -22.96
C LEU A 428 17.48 6.59 -24.23
N SER A 429 18.69 7.17 -24.32
CA SER A 429 19.58 6.95 -25.46
C SER A 429 20.12 5.52 -25.54
N SER A 430 20.03 4.76 -24.45
CA SER A 430 20.47 3.37 -24.36
C SER A 430 19.35 2.35 -24.60
N GLU A 431 18.14 2.79 -24.97
CA GLU A 431 16.96 1.92 -25.17
C GLU A 431 17.24 0.71 -26.06
N SER A 432 17.90 0.90 -27.20
CA SER A 432 18.20 -0.17 -28.17
C SER A 432 19.18 -1.23 -27.62
N ARG A 433 19.87 -0.94 -26.50
CA ARG A 433 20.83 -1.85 -25.86
C ARG A 433 20.21 -2.65 -24.71
N ILE A 434 19.05 -2.25 -24.19
CA ILE A 434 18.37 -2.93 -23.08
C ILE A 434 17.78 -4.25 -23.57
N ARG A 435 18.08 -5.35 -22.87
CA ARG A 435 17.71 -6.71 -23.30
C ARG A 435 16.60 -7.35 -22.47
N TYR A 436 16.47 -6.99 -21.19
CA TYR A 436 15.60 -7.71 -20.25
C TYR A 436 14.68 -6.78 -19.47
N ASP A 437 15.22 -5.70 -18.91
CA ASP A 437 14.53 -4.76 -18.04
C ASP A 437 13.93 -3.60 -18.82
N HIS A 438 13.13 -3.92 -19.83
CA HIS A 438 12.42 -2.95 -20.69
C HIS A 438 11.51 -1.98 -19.93
N TYR A 439 11.22 -2.24 -18.65
CA TYR A 439 10.49 -1.31 -17.80
C TYR A 439 11.29 -0.01 -17.53
N LEU A 440 12.62 -0.04 -17.62
CA LEU A 440 13.47 1.12 -17.32
C LEU A 440 13.13 2.34 -18.19
N ILE A 441 12.80 2.13 -19.46
CA ILE A 441 12.49 3.22 -20.40
C ILE A 441 11.19 3.95 -20.06
N PRO A 442 10.00 3.30 -19.99
CA PRO A 442 8.77 4.00 -19.66
C PRO A 442 8.80 4.59 -18.23
N PHE A 443 9.47 3.94 -17.27
CA PHE A 443 9.65 4.53 -15.93
C PHE A 443 10.57 5.77 -15.97
N THR A 444 11.64 5.75 -16.76
CA THR A 444 12.52 6.93 -16.93
C THR A 444 11.80 8.08 -17.62
N LEU A 445 11.02 7.83 -18.68
CA LEU A 445 10.18 8.84 -19.34
C LEU A 445 9.22 9.49 -18.34
N TYR A 446 8.59 8.68 -17.49
CA TYR A 446 7.72 9.18 -16.44
C TYR A 446 8.47 10.07 -15.43
N GLU A 447 9.64 9.65 -14.95
CA GLU A 447 10.43 10.43 -13.98
C GLU A 447 11.00 11.72 -14.56
N LEU A 448 11.39 11.70 -15.85
CA LEU A 448 11.82 12.88 -16.61
C LEU A 448 10.64 13.85 -16.83
N GLY A 449 9.46 13.34 -17.14
CA GLY A 449 8.24 14.17 -17.22
C GLY A 449 7.90 14.82 -15.88
N LEU A 450 8.06 14.10 -14.75
CA LEU A 450 7.93 14.70 -13.42
C LEU A 450 9.03 15.73 -13.11
N LEU A 451 10.25 15.55 -13.64
CA LEU A 451 11.32 16.55 -13.53
C LEU A 451 10.96 17.83 -14.28
N TYR A 452 10.47 17.74 -15.52
CA TYR A 452 10.00 18.91 -16.26
C TYR A 452 8.82 19.60 -15.57
N LYS A 453 7.91 18.83 -14.96
CA LYS A 453 6.84 19.40 -14.13
C LYS A 453 7.42 20.21 -12.97
N GLN A 454 8.47 19.72 -12.30
CA GLN A 454 9.14 20.43 -11.20
C GLN A 454 9.85 21.71 -11.68
N GLN A 455 10.34 21.73 -12.92
CA GLN A 455 10.91 22.92 -13.56
C GLN A 455 9.85 23.92 -14.05
N GLY A 456 8.57 23.55 -14.08
CA GLY A 456 7.47 24.37 -14.61
C GLY A 456 7.20 24.21 -16.11
N ASP A 457 7.92 23.32 -16.82
CA ASP A 457 7.67 23.01 -18.23
C ASP A 457 6.55 21.95 -18.34
N PHE A 458 5.32 22.38 -18.14
CA PHE A 458 4.14 21.49 -18.14
C PHE A 458 3.86 20.86 -19.51
N ALA A 459 4.28 21.51 -20.60
CA ALA A 459 4.12 21.01 -21.95
C ALA A 459 5.02 19.79 -22.17
N LYS A 460 6.33 19.92 -21.90
CA LYS A 460 7.24 18.76 -21.96
C LYS A 460 6.83 17.68 -20.96
N ALA A 461 6.47 18.07 -19.74
CA ALA A 461 6.02 17.11 -18.73
C ALA A 461 4.88 16.22 -19.24
N THR A 462 3.86 16.82 -19.85
CA THR A 462 2.71 16.10 -20.42
C THR A 462 3.17 15.16 -21.52
N THR A 463 3.97 15.63 -22.48
CA THR A 463 4.47 14.83 -23.60
C THR A 463 5.25 13.61 -23.13
N TYR A 464 6.19 13.76 -22.21
CA TYR A 464 6.98 12.64 -21.70
C TYR A 464 6.14 11.63 -20.91
N ILE A 465 5.20 12.10 -20.09
CA ILE A 465 4.30 11.25 -19.31
C ILE A 465 3.33 10.48 -20.22
N GLU A 466 2.84 11.09 -21.30
CA GLU A 466 1.99 10.42 -22.29
C GLU A 466 2.77 9.38 -23.10
N ASN A 467 3.98 9.73 -23.55
CA ASN A 467 4.86 8.80 -24.27
C ASN A 467 5.16 7.53 -23.46
N ALA A 468 5.36 7.66 -22.14
CA ALA A 468 5.55 6.52 -21.24
C ALA A 468 4.36 5.54 -21.24
N LYS A 469 3.15 6.02 -21.54
CA LYS A 469 1.91 5.22 -21.59
C LYS A 469 1.62 4.66 -22.98
N THR A 470 1.84 5.43 -24.04
CA THR A 470 1.37 5.08 -25.40
C THR A 470 2.36 4.24 -26.19
N ASN A 471 3.66 4.40 -25.93
CA ASN A 471 4.70 3.84 -26.80
C ASN A 471 5.25 2.50 -26.30
N TYR A 472 4.86 2.06 -25.10
CA TYR A 472 5.39 0.86 -24.44
C TYR A 472 4.27 -0.02 -23.91
N LYS A 473 4.45 -1.33 -23.98
CA LYS A 473 3.50 -2.35 -23.49
C LYS A 473 4.24 -3.61 -23.03
N ASP A 474 3.56 -4.46 -22.27
CA ASP A 474 4.02 -5.80 -21.87
C ASP A 474 5.31 -5.82 -21.01
N TYR A 475 5.64 -4.71 -20.36
CA TYR A 475 6.79 -4.57 -19.47
C TYR A 475 6.45 -4.85 -17.99
N SER A 476 7.48 -5.08 -17.17
CA SER A 476 7.31 -5.28 -15.73
C SER A 476 6.64 -4.06 -15.08
N MET A 477 5.67 -4.28 -14.19
CA MET A 477 5.02 -3.22 -13.40
C MET A 477 4.23 -2.18 -14.22
N GLU A 478 3.87 -2.48 -15.48
CA GLU A 478 3.09 -1.61 -16.38
C GLU A 478 1.82 -1.04 -15.73
N SER A 479 0.96 -1.89 -15.15
CA SER A 479 -0.28 -1.42 -14.52
C SER A 479 -0.03 -0.41 -13.41
N ARG A 480 1.06 -0.57 -12.65
CA ARG A 480 1.43 0.37 -11.59
C ARG A 480 1.88 1.71 -12.16
N LEU A 481 2.70 1.70 -13.22
CA LEU A 481 3.11 2.92 -13.89
C LEU A 481 1.90 3.66 -14.49
N HIS A 482 0.94 2.95 -15.08
CA HIS A 482 -0.27 3.55 -15.62
C HIS A 482 -1.12 4.27 -14.58
N PHE A 483 -1.23 3.73 -13.35
CA PHE A 483 -1.89 4.44 -12.25
C PHE A 483 -1.16 5.75 -11.90
N ARG A 484 0.18 5.68 -11.79
CA ARG A 484 1.03 6.86 -11.49
C ARG A 484 0.96 7.91 -12.61
N ILE A 485 0.96 7.50 -13.87
CA ILE A 485 0.77 8.37 -15.05
C ILE A 485 -0.59 9.07 -14.98
N HIS A 486 -1.67 8.32 -14.74
CA HIS A 486 -3.01 8.90 -14.63
C HIS A 486 -3.09 9.93 -13.49
N ALA A 487 -2.49 9.64 -12.34
CA ALA A 487 -2.41 10.59 -11.24
C ALA A 487 -1.61 11.86 -11.61
N ALA A 488 -0.46 11.71 -12.26
CA ALA A 488 0.38 12.81 -12.69
C ALA A 488 -0.30 13.71 -13.73
N LEU A 489 -0.91 13.14 -14.78
CA LEU A 489 -1.65 13.89 -15.79
C LEU A 489 -2.84 14.64 -15.19
N ASN A 490 -3.57 14.04 -14.25
CA ASN A 490 -4.65 14.75 -13.56
C ASN A 490 -4.15 15.93 -12.72
N SER A 491 -2.94 15.83 -12.15
CA SER A 491 -2.34 16.95 -11.43
C SER A 491 -1.92 18.10 -12.35
N LEU A 492 -1.54 17.81 -13.61
CA LEU A 492 -1.18 18.82 -14.60
C LEU A 492 -2.41 19.59 -15.12
N LYS A 493 -3.56 18.93 -15.24
CA LYS A 493 -4.83 19.57 -15.65
C LYS A 493 -5.37 20.59 -14.64
N GLY A 494 -4.93 20.51 -13.39
CA GLY A 494 -5.36 21.41 -12.30
C GLY A 494 -4.39 22.56 -12.01
N SER A 495 -3.24 22.62 -12.70
CA SER A 495 -2.29 23.74 -12.57
C SER A 495 -2.76 24.88 -13.48
N PRO A 496 -2.90 26.13 -12.98
CA PRO A 496 -3.20 27.26 -13.85
C PRO A 496 -2.13 27.33 -14.93
N VAL A 497 -2.55 27.39 -16.20
CA VAL A 497 -1.67 27.83 -17.28
C VAL A 497 -1.22 29.22 -16.87
N GLY A 498 0.05 29.37 -16.51
CA GLY A 498 0.66 30.68 -16.36
C GLY A 498 0.51 31.39 -17.69
N THR A 499 -0.47 32.29 -17.79
CA THR A 499 -0.51 33.25 -18.88
C THR A 499 0.74 34.14 -18.76
N PRO A 500 1.40 34.41 -19.90
CA PRO A 500 2.72 35.03 -19.96
C PRO A 500 2.79 36.41 -19.30
#